data_AF-A0AAN0LUF1-F1
#
_entry.id   AF-A0AAN0LUF1-F1
#
_cell.length_a   1.000
_cell.length_b   1.000
_cell.length_c   1.000
_cell.angle_alpha   90.00
_cell.angle_beta   90.00
_cell.angle_gamma   90.00
#
_symmetry.space_group_name_H-M   'P 1'
#
loop_
_entity.id
_entity.type
_entity.pdbx_description
1 polymer ?
#
loop_
_entity_poly.entity_id
_entity_poly.type
_entity_poly.pdbx_seq_one_letter_code
_entity_poly.pdbx_strand_id
1 'polypeptide(L)'
;MAILEWCKAEQIPIGIITNGNTAHQTQKIKNLNLERWFESHLIVISESFGVAKPNRAIFDYMHSKLPDNPTYYIGDDYEKDIVGAHEAGWHSIWLTQKQPSQCTLPISG
;
A
#
# COMPACT_ATOMS: atom_id res chain seq x y z
N MET A 1 1.03 -12.59 -10.14
CA MET A 1 -0.08 -13.32 -9.49
C MET A 1 0.38 -14.34 -8.44
N ALA A 2 1.56 -14.97 -8.55
CA ALA A 2 2.02 -15.97 -7.57
C ALA A 2 2.02 -15.48 -6.11
N ILE A 3 2.43 -14.22 -5.84
CA ILE A 3 2.52 -13.70 -4.48
C ILE A 3 1.14 -13.50 -3.81
N LEU A 4 0.14 -13.00 -4.53
CA LEU A 4 -1.20 -12.79 -3.97
C LEU A 4 -1.91 -14.11 -3.68
N GLU A 5 -1.71 -15.11 -4.56
CA GLU A 5 -2.22 -16.47 -4.32
C GLU A 5 -1.52 -17.11 -3.11
N TRP A 6 -0.20 -16.93 -2.98
CA TRP A 6 0.55 -17.41 -1.82
C TRP A 6 0.08 -16.75 -0.52
N CYS A 7 -0.05 -15.42 -0.48
CA CYS A 7 -0.59 -14.74 0.70
C CYS A 7 -1.97 -15.28 1.10
N LYS A 8 -2.85 -15.52 0.12
CA LYS A 8 -4.18 -16.09 0.36
C LYS A 8 -4.10 -17.52 0.90
N ALA A 9 -3.22 -18.36 0.36
CA ALA A 9 -3.03 -19.75 0.80
C ALA A 9 -2.49 -19.82 2.24
N GLU A 10 -1.56 -18.93 2.59
CA GLU A 10 -0.96 -18.82 3.94
C GLU A 10 -1.82 -17.98 4.91
N GLN A 11 -3.00 -17.55 4.48
CA GLN A 11 -3.91 -16.70 5.26
C GLN A 11 -3.28 -15.39 5.77
N ILE A 12 -2.34 -14.84 5.00
CA ILE A 12 -1.72 -13.54 5.25
C ILE A 12 -2.68 -12.45 4.80
N PRO A 13 -3.14 -11.55 5.68
CA PRO A 13 -4.04 -10.48 5.29
C PRO A 13 -3.35 -9.48 4.36
N ILE A 14 -4.07 -9.06 3.33
CA ILE A 14 -3.58 -8.13 2.32
C ILE A 14 -4.60 -7.03 2.07
N GLY A 15 -4.11 -5.80 1.94
CA GLY A 15 -4.93 -4.61 1.70
C GLY A 15 -4.34 -3.71 0.61
N ILE A 16 -5.12 -2.72 0.18
CA ILE A 16 -4.72 -1.70 -0.78
C ILE A 16 -4.85 -0.32 -0.14
N ILE A 17 -3.79 0.48 -0.22
CA ILE A 17 -3.85 1.92 0.01
C ILE A 17 -3.45 2.64 -1.28
N THR A 18 -4.37 3.40 -1.87
CA THR A 18 -4.13 4.09 -3.14
C THR A 18 -4.50 5.56 -3.09
N ASN A 19 -3.64 6.40 -3.65
CA ASN A 19 -3.95 7.82 -3.85
C ASN A 19 -4.72 7.97 -5.17
N GLY A 20 -5.76 8.76 -5.19
CA GLY A 20 -6.49 9.12 -6.40
C GLY A 20 -8.00 9.21 -6.23
N ASN A 21 -8.67 9.49 -7.35
CA ASN A 21 -10.11 9.62 -7.41
C ASN A 21 -10.82 8.27 -7.20
N THR A 22 -11.87 8.28 -6.39
CA THR A 22 -12.65 7.11 -5.97
C THR A 22 -13.23 6.35 -7.14
N ALA A 23 -13.84 7.04 -8.11
CA ALA A 23 -14.48 6.40 -9.25
C ALA A 23 -13.45 5.70 -10.14
N HIS A 24 -12.33 6.36 -10.43
CA HIS A 24 -11.26 5.78 -11.24
C HIS A 24 -10.61 4.58 -10.54
N GLN A 25 -10.23 4.71 -9.27
CA GLN A 25 -9.55 3.62 -8.56
C GLN A 25 -10.48 2.42 -8.33
N THR A 26 -11.76 2.66 -8.04
CA THR A 26 -12.78 1.60 -7.96
C THR A 26 -12.92 0.88 -9.30
N GLN A 27 -12.94 1.61 -10.42
CA GLN A 27 -13.02 0.98 -11.73
C GLN A 27 -11.79 0.14 -12.05
N LYS A 28 -10.59 0.58 -11.68
CA LYS A 28 -9.35 -0.20 -11.84
C LYS A 28 -9.40 -1.50 -11.05
N ILE A 29 -9.83 -1.45 -9.78
CA ILE A 29 -9.98 -2.63 -8.92
C ILE A 29 -10.91 -3.65 -9.57
N LYS A 30 -12.05 -3.20 -10.10
CA LYS A 30 -13.02 -4.06 -10.80
C LYS A 30 -12.47 -4.64 -12.10
N ASN A 31 -11.86 -3.80 -12.94
CA ASN A 31 -11.32 -4.23 -14.24
C ASN A 31 -10.18 -5.25 -14.10
N LEU A 32 -9.38 -5.13 -13.03
CA LEU A 32 -8.30 -6.07 -12.71
C LEU A 32 -8.78 -7.26 -11.86
N ASN A 33 -10.08 -7.31 -11.53
CA ASN A 33 -10.70 -8.32 -10.69
C ASN A 33 -9.95 -8.53 -9.36
N LEU A 34 -9.47 -7.44 -8.74
CA LEU A 34 -8.66 -7.51 -7.52
C LEU A 34 -9.48 -7.93 -6.29
N GLU A 35 -10.79 -7.80 -6.35
CA GLU A 35 -11.75 -8.19 -5.29
C GLU A 35 -11.65 -9.68 -4.92
N ARG A 36 -11.01 -10.53 -5.73
CA ARG A 36 -10.77 -11.94 -5.41
C ARG A 36 -9.67 -12.18 -4.38
N TRP A 37 -8.83 -11.18 -4.13
CA TRP A 37 -7.75 -11.22 -3.14
C TRP A 37 -7.93 -10.19 -2.03
N PHE A 38 -8.44 -9.01 -2.36
CA PHE A 38 -8.57 -7.90 -1.42
C PHE A 38 -10.03 -7.73 -1.00
N GLU A 39 -10.28 -7.84 0.30
CA GLU A 39 -11.59 -7.57 0.88
C GLU A 39 -11.92 -6.08 0.77
N SER A 40 -13.18 -5.74 0.49
CA SER A 40 -13.60 -4.35 0.24
C SER A 40 -13.29 -3.40 1.39
N HIS A 41 -13.33 -3.89 2.64
CA HIS A 41 -13.02 -3.12 3.84
C HIS A 41 -11.51 -2.90 4.05
N LEU A 42 -10.67 -3.60 3.29
CA LEU A 42 -9.20 -3.48 3.24
C LEU A 42 -8.73 -2.74 1.99
N ILE A 43 -9.60 -1.96 1.38
CA ILE A 43 -9.28 -1.08 0.25
C ILE A 43 -9.53 0.36 0.70
N VAL A 44 -8.48 1.16 0.72
CA VAL A 44 -8.52 2.56 1.12
C VAL A 44 -8.10 3.43 -0.05
N ILE A 45 -9.01 4.30 -0.48
CA ILE A 45 -8.78 5.26 -1.57
C ILE A 45 -8.73 6.65 -0.95
N SER A 46 -7.68 7.41 -1.23
CA SER A 46 -7.43 8.69 -0.55
C SER A 46 -8.57 9.69 -0.67
N GLU A 47 -9.24 9.77 -1.83
CA GLU A 47 -10.34 10.74 -2.03
C GLU A 47 -11.54 10.41 -1.15
N SER A 48 -11.95 9.15 -1.07
CA SER A 48 -13.08 8.75 -0.21
C SER A 48 -12.70 8.81 1.28
N PHE A 49 -11.43 8.61 1.61
CA PHE A 49 -10.91 8.72 2.97
C PHE A 49 -10.67 10.17 3.42
N GLY A 50 -10.42 11.09 2.49
CA GLY A 50 -10.14 12.51 2.76
C GLY A 50 -8.68 12.82 3.12
N VAL A 51 -7.83 11.81 3.21
CA VAL A 51 -6.40 11.94 3.49
C VAL A 51 -5.61 11.08 2.50
N ALA A 52 -4.49 11.59 2.00
CA ALA A 52 -3.63 10.90 1.04
C ALA A 52 -2.29 10.54 1.66
N LYS A 53 -1.66 9.47 1.13
CA LYS A 53 -0.24 9.18 1.40
C LYS A 53 0.63 10.37 0.99
N PRO A 54 1.71 10.72 1.73
CA PRO A 54 2.33 9.95 2.82
C PRO A 54 1.72 10.19 4.22
N ASN A 55 0.61 10.91 4.35
CA ASN A 55 0.08 11.24 5.68
C ASN A 55 -0.21 9.96 6.50
N ARG A 56 0.40 9.85 7.68
CA ARG A 56 0.32 8.69 8.57
C ARG A 56 -1.10 8.20 8.85
N ALA A 57 -2.09 9.09 8.89
CA ALA A 57 -3.47 8.73 9.23
C ALA A 57 -4.10 7.68 8.30
N ILE A 58 -3.72 7.64 7.02
CA ILE A 58 -4.24 6.61 6.08
C ILE A 58 -3.64 5.23 6.37
N PHE A 59 -2.38 5.18 6.79
CA PHE A 59 -1.71 3.94 7.20
C PHE A 59 -2.23 3.46 8.56
N ASP A 60 -2.40 4.36 9.52
CA ASP A 60 -2.99 4.06 10.84
C ASP A 60 -4.42 3.51 10.70
N TYR A 61 -5.22 4.09 9.80
CA TYR A 61 -6.55 3.58 9.49
C TYR A 61 -6.49 2.15 8.95
N MET A 62 -5.60 1.85 8.01
CA MET A 62 -5.42 0.48 7.52
C MET A 62 -4.94 -0.46 8.64
N HIS A 63 -4.00 -0.02 9.48
CA HIS A 63 -3.52 -0.81 10.62
C HIS A 63 -4.66 -1.14 11.61
N SER A 64 -5.63 -0.25 11.79
CA SER A 64 -6.82 -0.52 12.60
C SER A 64 -7.71 -1.63 12.03
N LYS A 65 -7.60 -1.92 10.73
CA LYS A 65 -8.28 -3.03 10.05
C LYS A 65 -7.42 -4.28 9.96
N LEU A 66 -6.09 -4.11 9.95
CA LEU A 66 -5.08 -5.15 9.85
C LEU A 66 -4.05 -4.98 10.98
N PRO A 67 -4.35 -5.43 12.21
CA PRO A 67 -3.48 -5.22 13.37
C PRO A 67 -2.24 -6.13 13.37
N ASP A 68 -2.05 -6.96 12.34
CA ASP A 68 -0.97 -7.94 12.28
C ASP A 68 0.39 -7.27 12.11
N ASN A 69 1.30 -7.58 13.04
CA ASN A 69 2.70 -7.16 13.02
C ASN A 69 3.61 -8.39 12.88
N PRO A 70 4.68 -8.30 12.06
CA PRO A 70 5.12 -7.13 11.28
C PRO A 70 4.29 -6.87 10.01
N THR A 71 3.96 -5.61 9.73
CA THR A 71 3.28 -5.19 8.49
C THR A 71 4.30 -4.74 7.42
N TYR A 72 4.09 -5.17 6.17
CA TYR A 72 4.91 -4.77 5.01
C TYR A 72 4.09 -3.96 4.01
N TYR A 73 4.65 -2.85 3.53
CA TYR A 73 4.09 -2.02 2.46
C TYR A 73 4.92 -2.16 1.19
N ILE A 74 4.27 -2.43 0.05
CA ILE A 74 4.91 -2.52 -1.26
C ILE A 74 4.34 -1.38 -2.12
N GLY A 75 5.21 -0.50 -2.63
CA GLY A 75 4.80 0.63 -3.46
C GLY A 75 5.92 1.14 -4.35
N ASP A 76 5.57 1.98 -5.31
CA ASP A 76 6.48 2.48 -6.35
C ASP A 76 6.89 3.95 -6.16
N ASP A 77 6.10 4.73 -5.42
CA ASP A 77 6.38 6.12 -5.13
C ASP A 77 7.22 6.26 -3.86
N TYR A 78 8.48 6.67 -3.99
CA TYR A 78 9.41 6.73 -2.86
C TYR A 78 8.88 7.60 -1.69
N GLU A 79 8.40 8.81 -1.96
CA GLU A 79 7.95 9.71 -0.91
C GLU A 79 6.61 9.25 -0.34
N LYS A 80 5.63 8.94 -1.21
CA LYS A 80 4.27 8.63 -0.76
C LYS A 80 4.18 7.26 -0.10
N ASP A 81 4.81 6.25 -0.71
CA ASP A 81 4.71 4.88 -0.26
C ASP A 81 5.81 4.52 0.75
N ILE A 82 7.07 4.77 0.40
CA ILE A 82 8.20 4.21 1.15
C ILE A 82 8.48 5.00 2.42
N VAL A 83 8.59 6.33 2.30
CA VAL A 83 8.72 7.22 3.45
C VAL A 83 7.44 7.19 4.29
N GLY A 84 6.28 7.35 3.66
CA GLY A 84 4.99 7.33 4.37
C GLY A 84 4.74 6.05 5.18
N ALA A 85 5.00 4.87 4.62
CA ALA A 85 4.86 3.61 5.35
C ALA A 85 5.91 3.45 6.45
N HIS A 86 7.16 3.85 6.20
CA HIS A 86 8.22 3.81 7.20
C HIS A 86 7.90 4.71 8.40
N GLU A 87 7.43 5.94 8.17
CA GLU A 87 7.00 6.87 9.22
C GLU A 87 5.75 6.37 9.98
N ALA A 88 4.91 5.55 9.34
CA ALA A 88 3.82 4.84 9.99
C ALA A 88 4.29 3.64 10.85
N GLY A 89 5.56 3.27 10.78
CA GLY A 89 6.15 2.14 11.51
C GLY A 89 6.09 0.80 10.78
N TRP A 90 5.81 0.81 9.47
CA TRP A 90 5.74 -0.40 8.66
C TRP A 90 7.08 -0.67 7.95
N HIS A 91 7.35 -1.93 7.64
CA HIS A 91 8.45 -2.26 6.73
C HIS A 91 8.07 -1.87 5.31
N SER A 92 8.88 -1.05 4.63
CA SER A 92 8.60 -0.61 3.26
C SER A 92 9.52 -1.30 2.24
N ILE A 93 8.93 -1.72 1.12
CA ILE A 93 9.63 -2.35 0.00
C ILE A 93 9.39 -1.49 -1.24
N TRP A 94 10.47 -0.91 -1.77
CA TRP A 94 10.39 -0.04 -2.95
C TRP A 94 10.41 -0.84 -4.25
N LEU A 95 9.26 -0.86 -4.94
CA LEU A 95 9.12 -1.46 -6.25
C LEU A 95 9.54 -0.43 -7.32
N THR A 96 10.77 -0.55 -7.79
CA THR A 96 11.35 0.39 -8.76
C THR A 96 12.08 -0.33 -9.89
N GLN A 97 12.11 0.28 -11.07
CA GLN A 97 12.94 -0.17 -12.20
C GLN A 97 14.38 0.37 -12.11
N LYS A 98 14.64 1.28 -11.16
CA LYS A 98 15.99 1.80 -10.93
C LYS A 98 16.91 0.69 -10.47
N GLN A 99 18.16 0.73 -10.94
CA GLN A 99 19.17 -0.17 -10.41
C GLN A 99 19.47 0.21 -8.95
N PRO A 100 19.88 -0.76 -8.09
CA PRO A 100 20.22 -0.47 -6.69
C PRO A 100 21.26 0.66 -6.54
N SER A 101 22.21 0.78 -7.47
CA SER A 101 23.22 1.84 -7.52
C SER A 101 22.66 3.25 -7.75
N GLN A 102 21.43 3.34 -8.25
CA GLN A 102 20.73 4.60 -8.57
C GLN A 102 19.69 4.96 -7.51
N CYS A 103 19.44 4.07 -6.56
CA CYS A 103 18.62 4.34 -5.38
C CYS A 103 19.45 5.11 -4.36
N THR A 104 19.63 6.40 -4.61
CA THR A 104 20.16 7.32 -3.60
C THR A 104 19.02 7.62 -2.62
N LEU A 105 19.20 7.25 -1.36
CA LEU A 105 18.32 7.75 -0.31
C LEU A 105 18.50 9.27 -0.28
N PRO A 106 17.44 10.09 -0.38
CA PRO A 106 17.56 11.50 -0.11
C PRO A 106 18.18 11.62 1.27
N ILE A 107 19.34 12.25 1.32
CA ILE A 107 20.12 12.46 2.53
C ILE A 107 19.17 13.19 3.48
N SER A 108 18.75 12.52 4.54
CA SER A 108 17.95 13.15 5.60
C SER A 108 18.85 14.21 6.23
N GLY A 109 18.59 15.48 5.90
CA GLY A 109 19.20 16.63 6.57
C GLY A 109 18.59 16.84 7.94
#